data_AF-A0A5C1I0V6-F1
#
_entry.id   AF-A0A5C1I0V6-F1
#
_cell.length_a   1.000
_cell.length_b   1.000
_cell.length_c   1.000
_cell.angle_alpha   90.00
_cell.angle_beta   90.00
_cell.angle_gamma   90.00
#
_symmetry.space_group_name_H-M   'P 1'
#
loop_
_entity.id
_entity.type
_entity.pdbx_description
1 polymer ?
#
loop_
_entity_poly.entity_id
_entity_poly.type
_entity_poly.pdbx_seq_one_letter_code
_entity_poly.pdbx_strand_id
1 'polypeptide(L)'
;MKKVEVLKLIDLVEEIKKLDELIQQSRSKKTSDFVINQYEAKKLKLIGSTITELASAPIQSIESYQLIQKILNKYYPNVSEDSLLSNDDISKIATAI
;
A
#
# COMPACT_ATOMS: atom_id res chain seq x y z
N MET A 1 -15.00 -6.01 11.55
CA MET A 1 -13.95 -5.14 12.13
C MET A 1 -14.37 -4.59 13.49
N LYS A 2 -13.49 -4.71 14.47
CA LYS A 2 -13.60 -4.10 15.80
C LYS A 2 -13.13 -2.64 15.76
N LYS A 3 -13.59 -1.83 16.72
CA LYS A 3 -13.21 -0.41 16.84
C LYS A 3 -11.69 -0.18 16.88
N VAL A 4 -10.96 -1.05 17.59
CA VAL A 4 -9.49 -0.96 17.70
C VAL A 4 -8.78 -1.15 16.35
N GLU A 5 -9.29 -2.05 15.50
CA GLU A 5 -8.75 -2.33 14.17
C GLU A 5 -8.99 -1.13 13.24
N VAL A 6 -10.17 -0.52 13.32
CA VAL A 6 -10.50 0.70 12.57
C VAL A 6 -9.57 1.85 12.94
N LEU A 7 -9.36 2.10 14.24
CA LEU A 7 -8.47 3.17 14.71
C LEU A 7 -7.03 2.96 14.23
N LYS A 8 -6.52 1.74 14.35
CA LYS A 8 -5.19 1.38 13.84
C LYS A 8 -5.05 1.64 12.33
N LEU A 9 -6.06 1.29 11.54
CA LEU A 9 -6.04 1.54 10.09
C LEU A 9 -6.11 3.03 9.76
N ILE A 10 -6.88 3.82 10.52
CA ILE A 10 -6.91 5.28 10.39
C ILE A 10 -5.51 5.85 10.66
N ASP A 11 -4.85 5.42 11.74
CA ASP A 11 -3.51 5.89 12.10
C ASP A 11 -2.49 5.56 11.01
N LEU A 12 -2.54 4.35 10.44
CA LEU A 12 -1.66 3.95 9.32
C LEU A 12 -1.88 4.83 8.09
N VAL A 13 -3.14 5.10 7.73
CA VAL A 13 -3.47 5.95 6.57
C VAL A 13 -3.03 7.41 6.80
N GLU A 14 -3.20 7.93 8.02
CA GLU A 14 -2.69 9.24 8.42
C GLU A 14 -1.18 9.34 8.28
N GLU A 15 -0.44 8.32 8.73
CA GLU A 15 1.02 8.30 8.62
C GLU A 15 1.48 8.27 7.15
N ILE A 16 0.78 7.51 6.29
CA ILE A 16 1.05 7.51 4.84
C ILE A 16 0.84 8.90 4.24
N LYS A 17 -0.24 9.61 4.60
CA LYS A 17 -0.49 10.98 4.13
C LYS A 17 0.60 11.96 4.57
N LYS A 18 1.03 11.88 5.83
CA LYS A 18 2.14 12.70 6.36
C LYS A 18 3.44 12.45 5.59
N LEU A 19 3.72 11.20 5.20
CA LEU A 19 4.88 10.90 4.36
C LEU A 19 4.74 11.45 2.95
N ASP A 20 3.56 11.40 2.33
CA ASP A 20 3.31 12.02 1.02
C ASP A 20 3.62 13.52 1.06
N GLU A 21 3.14 14.22 2.09
CA GLU A 21 3.42 15.64 2.29
C GLU A 21 4.92 15.91 2.49
N LEU A 22 5.61 15.10 3.31
CA LEU A 22 7.04 15.22 3.54
C LEU A 22 7.86 15.00 2.27
N ILE A 23 7.52 13.99 1.47
CA ILE A 23 8.18 13.71 0.18
C ILE A 23 7.99 14.90 -0.75
N GLN A 24 6.76 15.41 -0.88
CA GLN A 24 6.46 16.56 -1.72
C GLN A 24 7.24 17.82 -1.28
N GLN A 25 7.25 18.11 0.02
CA GLN A 25 8.00 19.25 0.58
C GLN A 25 9.51 19.10 0.37
N SER A 26 10.05 17.90 0.57
CA SER A 26 11.49 17.61 0.42
C SER A 26 11.95 17.79 -1.02
N ARG A 27 11.14 17.34 -2.00
CA ARG A 27 11.38 17.58 -3.43
C ARG A 27 11.38 19.06 -3.75
N SER A 28 10.40 19.82 -3.26
CA SER A 28 10.32 21.28 -3.45
C SER A 28 11.51 22.03 -2.84
N LYS A 29 12.05 21.53 -1.71
CA LYS A 29 13.21 22.11 -1.03
C LYS A 29 14.56 21.63 -1.58
N LYS A 30 14.59 20.84 -2.65
CA LYS A 30 15.80 20.22 -3.22
C LYS A 30 16.63 19.45 -2.16
N THR A 31 15.93 18.78 -1.23
CA THR A 31 16.56 17.86 -0.28
C THR A 31 17.23 16.71 -1.03
N SER A 32 18.25 16.09 -0.42
CA SER A 32 18.98 15.00 -1.06
C SER A 32 18.09 13.79 -1.38
N ASP A 33 18.41 13.13 -2.50
CA ASP A 33 17.70 11.93 -2.94
C ASP A 33 17.76 10.81 -1.89
N PHE A 34 18.85 10.71 -1.14
CA PHE A 34 18.96 9.76 -0.03
C PHE A 34 17.81 9.92 0.98
N VAL A 35 17.52 11.16 1.40
CA VAL A 35 16.45 11.41 2.38
C VAL A 35 15.07 11.15 1.78
N ILE A 36 14.86 11.57 0.53
CA ILE A 36 13.60 11.32 -0.19
C ILE A 36 13.36 9.81 -0.32
N ASN A 37 14.38 9.04 -0.70
CA ASN A 37 14.31 7.58 -0.81
C ASN A 37 13.99 6.91 0.53
N GLN A 38 14.50 7.42 1.65
CA GLN A 38 14.15 6.92 2.99
C GLN A 38 12.66 7.13 3.32
N TYR A 39 12.09 8.28 2.94
CA TYR A 39 10.65 8.53 3.12
C TYR A 39 9.80 7.64 2.20
N GLU A 40 10.22 7.46 0.95
CA GLU A 40 9.54 6.57 0.00
C GLU A 40 9.57 5.11 0.47
N ALA A 41 10.71 4.61 0.94
CA ALA A 41 10.83 3.27 1.50
C ALA A 41 9.92 3.09 2.73
N LYS A 42 9.87 4.09 3.63
CA LYS A 42 8.97 4.06 4.78
C LYS A 42 7.50 4.04 4.36
N LYS A 43 7.12 4.84 3.36
CA LYS A 43 5.77 4.88 2.80
C LYS A 43 5.38 3.52 2.23
N LEU A 44 6.26 2.91 1.43
CA LEU A 44 6.02 1.59 0.84
C LEU A 44 5.78 0.53 1.92
N LYS A 45 6.58 0.54 2.98
CA LYS A 45 6.41 -0.36 4.13
C LYS A 45 5.06 -0.18 4.81
N LEU A 46 4.62 1.06 5.04
CA LEU A 46 3.32 1.34 5.69
C LEU A 46 2.13 0.93 4.81
N ILE A 47 2.24 1.11 3.49
CA ILE A 47 1.23 0.61 2.54
C ILE A 47 1.13 -0.91 2.65
N GLY A 48 2.27 -1.62 2.64
CA GLY A 48 2.30 -3.07 2.85
C GLY A 48 1.66 -3.49 4.18
N SER A 49 2.00 -2.81 5.28
CA SER A 49 1.40 -3.07 6.60
C SER A 49 -0.13 -2.86 6.60
N THR A 50 -0.62 -1.83 5.91
CA THR A 50 -2.06 -1.56 5.77
C THR A 50 -2.76 -2.69 5.04
N ILE A 51 -2.18 -3.18 3.94
CA ILE A 51 -2.72 -4.30 3.17
C ILE A 51 -2.74 -5.58 4.01
N THR A 52 -1.65 -5.89 4.71
CA THR A 52 -1.55 -7.06 5.60
C THR A 52 -2.62 -7.02 6.69
N GLU A 53 -2.87 -5.86 7.29
CA GLU A 53 -3.91 -5.71 8.30
C GLU A 53 -5.31 -5.96 7.70
N LEU A 54 -5.62 -5.35 6.55
CA LEU A 54 -6.91 -5.52 5.88
C LEU A 54 -7.17 -6.95 5.39
N ALA A 55 -6.10 -7.70 5.09
CA ALA A 55 -6.17 -9.11 4.69
C ALA A 55 -6.15 -10.08 5.89
N SER A 56 -5.99 -9.58 7.11
CA SER A 56 -5.92 -10.44 8.31
C SER A 56 -7.28 -11.08 8.62
N ALA A 57 -7.26 -12.31 9.13
CA ALA A 57 -8.47 -13.11 9.40
C ALA A 57 -9.59 -12.38 10.20
N PRO A 58 -9.31 -11.51 11.19
CA PRO A 58 -10.36 -10.78 11.90
C PRO A 58 -11.07 -9.69 11.08
N ILE A 59 -10.43 -9.23 10.01
CA ILE A 59 -10.84 -8.08 9.18
C ILE A 59 -11.31 -8.53 7.79
N GLN A 60 -10.78 -9.65 7.30
CA GLN A 60 -11.02 -10.22 5.98
C GLN A 60 -12.51 -10.22 5.61
N SER A 61 -12.87 -9.38 4.64
CA SER A 61 -14.21 -9.27 4.10
C SER A 61 -14.18 -8.71 2.68
N ILE A 62 -15.30 -8.76 1.96
CA ILE A 62 -15.39 -8.17 0.61
C ILE A 62 -15.03 -6.68 0.63
N GLU A 63 -15.50 -5.95 1.65
CA GLU A 63 -15.21 -4.54 1.84
C GLU A 63 -13.72 -4.28 2.09
N SER A 64 -13.06 -5.14 2.87
CA SER A 64 -11.62 -5.00 3.12
C SER A 64 -10.81 -5.24 1.84
N TYR A 65 -11.22 -6.21 1.01
CA TYR A 65 -10.60 -6.46 -0.30
C TYR A 65 -10.84 -5.35 -1.31
N GLN A 66 -12.04 -4.77 -1.36
CA GLN A 66 -12.31 -3.58 -2.18
C GLN A 66 -11.46 -2.40 -1.74
N LEU A 67 -11.20 -2.25 -0.44
CA LEU A 67 -10.30 -1.22 0.07
C LEU A 67 -8.85 -1.50 -0.33
N ILE A 68 -8.39 -2.76 -0.25
CA ILE A 68 -7.07 -3.17 -0.75
C ILE A 68 -6.94 -2.82 -2.24
N GLN A 69 -7.95 -3.14 -3.06
CA GLN A 69 -7.94 -2.80 -4.49
C GLN A 69 -7.81 -1.28 -4.71
N LYS A 70 -8.53 -0.45 -3.95
CA LYS A 70 -8.38 1.02 -4.01
C LYS A 70 -6.98 1.49 -3.62
N ILE A 71 -6.36 0.87 -2.61
CA ILE A 71 -4.98 1.15 -2.20
C ILE A 71 -4.01 0.78 -3.32
N LEU A 72 -4.16 -0.39 -3.93
CA LEU A 72 -3.34 -0.85 -5.05
C LEU A 72 -3.44 0.12 -6.24
N ASN A 73 -4.66 0.47 -6.64
CA ASN A 73 -4.88 1.41 -7.75
C ASN A 73 -4.28 2.80 -7.49
N LYS A 74 -4.25 3.25 -6.22
CA LYS A 74 -3.69 4.56 -5.86
C LYS A 74 -2.16 4.56 -5.87
N TYR A 75 -1.52 3.54 -5.29
CA TYR A 75 -0.09 3.54 -5.04
C TYR A 75 0.72 2.69 -6.03
N TYR A 76 0.05 1.85 -6.82
CA TYR A 76 0.63 1.02 -7.87
C TYR A 76 -0.19 1.10 -9.18
N PRO A 77 -0.45 2.32 -9.72
CA PRO A 77 -1.38 2.52 -10.84
C PRO A 77 -0.93 1.93 -12.19
N ASN A 78 0.36 1.63 -12.35
CA ASN A 78 0.97 1.25 -13.64
C ASN A 78 1.28 -0.25 -13.75
N VAL A 79 0.65 -1.09 -12.92
CA VAL A 79 0.79 -2.54 -13.03
C VAL A 79 -0.20 -3.01 -14.09
N SER A 80 0.26 -3.24 -15.32
CA SER A 80 -0.57 -3.88 -16.35
C SER A 80 -0.86 -5.33 -15.95
N GLU A 81 -2.04 -5.86 -16.31
CA GLU A 81 -2.35 -7.29 -16.11
C GLU A 81 -1.27 -8.20 -16.73
N ASP A 82 -0.73 -7.80 -17.88
CA ASP A 82 0.38 -8.51 -18.54
C ASP A 82 1.64 -8.61 -17.67
N SER A 83 1.88 -7.63 -16.78
CA SER A 83 3.03 -7.66 -15.87
C SER A 83 2.85 -8.68 -14.73
N LEU A 84 1.61 -8.97 -14.31
CA LEU A 84 1.32 -9.97 -13.29
C LEU A 84 1.55 -11.40 -13.81
N LEU A 85 1.24 -11.63 -15.09
CA LEU A 85 1.44 -12.91 -15.76
C LEU A 85 2.90 -13.20 -16.13
N SER A 86 3.78 -12.19 -16.05
CA SER A 86 5.22 -12.37 -16.29
C SER A 86 5.94 -13.14 -15.17
N ASN A 87 5.32 -13.26 -13.99
CA ASN A 87 5.85 -14.05 -12.88
C ASN A 87 5.29 -15.48 -12.94
N ASP A 88 6.17 -16.44 -13.22
CA ASP A 88 5.82 -17.85 -13.46
C ASP A 88 5.12 -18.53 -12.27
N ASP A 89 5.32 -18.07 -11.04
CA ASP A 89 4.65 -18.61 -9.86
C ASP A 89 3.27 -17.98 -9.66
N ILE A 90 3.14 -16.67 -9.88
CA ILE A 90 1.86 -15.96 -9.76
C ILE A 90 0.91 -16.37 -10.89
N SER A 91 1.41 -16.56 -12.11
CA SER A 91 0.61 -16.98 -13.27
C SER A 91 -0.02 -18.37 -13.06
N LYS A 92 0.72 -19.32 -12.46
CA LYS A 92 0.21 -20.65 -12.09
C LYS A 92 -0.94 -20.57 -11.10
N ILE A 93 -0.81 -19.72 -10.08
CA ILE A 93 -1.87 -19.51 -9.07
C ILE A 93 -3.08 -18.85 -9.73
N ALA A 94 -2.88 -17.81 -10.53
CA ALA A 94 -3.95 -17.10 -11.22
C ALA A 94 -4.77 -18.00 -12.15
N THR A 95 -4.11 -18.96 -12.83
CA THR A 95 -4.78 -19.93 -13.71
C THR A 95 -5.64 -20.95 -12.94
N ALA A 96 -5.38 -21.13 -11.64
CA ALA A 96 -6.08 -22.11 -10.79
C ALA A 96 -7.34 -21.56 -10.09
N ILE A 97 -7.59 -20.24 -10.21
CA ILE A 97 -8.77 -19.54 -9.66
C ILE A 97 -9.79 -19.34 -10.78
#